data_AF-A0A074RJN2-F1
#
_entry.id   AF-A0A074RJN2-F1
#
_cell.length_a   1.000
_cell.length_b   1.000
_cell.length_c   1.000
_cell.angle_alpha   90.00
_cell.angle_beta   90.00
_cell.angle_gamma   90.00
#
_symmetry.space_group_name_H-M   'P 1'
#
loop_
_entity.id
_entity.type
_entity.pdbx_description
1 polymer ?
#
loop_
_entity_poly.entity_id
_entity_poly.type
_entity_poly.pdbx_seq_one_letter_code
_entity_poly.pdbx_strand_id
1 'polypeptide(L)'
;MLAGKAGPSERWELRPLSPGLLLPQVLHNEGSWEPQYAGMTLDKLEQEDGCTTLLLVIGTSIRTDRAAKLVRSLAKKVHKGGGVVVYIDRATLPEGKWGAYFDVQLQTEVDKWVLDAFRHLSA
;
A
#
# COMPACT_ATOMS: atom_id res chain seq x y z
N MET A 1 -56.46 -0.47 40.07
CA MET A 1 -55.37 -1.33 40.57
C MET A 1 -55.24 -2.51 39.62
N LEU A 2 -54.26 -2.45 38.71
CA LEU A 2 -53.89 -3.56 37.83
C LEU A 2 -52.41 -3.81 38.10
N ALA A 3 -52.10 -5.00 38.63
CA ALA A 3 -50.75 -5.43 38.96
C ALA A 3 -49.94 -5.61 37.67
N GLY A 4 -48.86 -4.85 37.51
CA GLY A 4 -47.88 -5.02 36.44
C GLY A 4 -47.06 -6.29 36.65
N LYS A 5 -47.00 -7.16 35.65
CA LYS A 5 -46.15 -8.36 35.65
C LYS A 5 -44.68 -7.97 35.60
N ALA A 6 -43.89 -8.47 36.55
CA ALA A 6 -42.43 -8.36 36.55
C ALA A 6 -41.84 -9.17 35.37
N GLY A 7 -40.96 -8.55 34.58
CA GLY A 7 -40.20 -9.21 33.53
C GLY A 7 -39.10 -10.13 34.10
N PRO A 8 -38.50 -11.01 33.28
CA PRO A 8 -37.50 -11.95 33.76
C PRO A 8 -36.26 -11.19 34.25
N SER A 9 -35.99 -11.31 35.53
CA SER A 9 -34.75 -10.88 36.19
C SER A 9 -33.64 -11.88 35.91
N GLU A 10 -33.32 -12.11 34.64
CA GLU A 10 -32.20 -12.97 34.24
C GLU A 10 -30.92 -12.14 34.18
N ARG A 11 -30.07 -12.28 35.22
CA ARG A 11 -28.67 -11.86 35.12
C ARG A 11 -28.03 -12.72 34.02
N TRP A 12 -27.60 -12.09 32.94
CA TRP A 12 -26.75 -12.75 31.96
C TRP A 12 -25.42 -13.11 32.63
N GLU A 13 -25.24 -14.39 32.99
CA GLU A 13 -23.94 -14.92 33.40
C GLU A 13 -23.05 -15.06 32.15
N LEU A 14 -22.49 -13.94 31.71
CA LEU A 14 -21.52 -13.91 30.62
C LEU A 14 -20.23 -14.58 31.10
N ARG A 15 -19.71 -15.52 30.31
CA ARG A 15 -18.39 -16.10 30.59
C ARG A 15 -17.34 -14.98 30.62
N PRO A 16 -16.52 -14.87 31.67
CA PRO A 16 -15.43 -13.90 31.68
C PRO A 16 -14.44 -14.26 30.58
N LEU A 17 -14.34 -13.41 29.56
CA LEU A 17 -13.31 -13.51 28.53
C LEU A 17 -12.06 -12.82 29.06
N SER A 18 -10.91 -13.50 28.97
CA SER A 18 -9.63 -12.85 29.20
C SER A 18 -9.48 -11.70 28.20
N PRO A 19 -9.09 -10.48 28.63
CA PRO A 19 -8.82 -9.38 27.72
C PRO A 19 -7.87 -9.82 26.60
N GLY A 20 -8.24 -9.55 25.35
CA GLY A 20 -7.39 -9.83 24.19
C GLY A 20 -6.18 -8.89 24.15
N LEU A 21 -5.13 -9.29 23.44
CA LEU A 21 -3.97 -8.43 23.19
C LEU A 21 -4.29 -7.46 22.05
N LEU A 22 -4.17 -6.15 22.31
CA LEU A 22 -4.24 -5.13 21.28
C LEU A 22 -2.86 -4.99 20.64
N LEU A 23 -2.78 -5.26 19.34
CA LEU A 23 -1.56 -5.09 18.57
C LEU A 23 -1.66 -3.87 17.65
N PRO A 24 -0.55 -3.15 17.40
CA PRO A 24 -0.53 -2.12 16.37
C PRO A 24 -0.78 -2.75 14.99
N GLN A 25 -1.38 -1.99 14.08
CA GLN A 25 -1.64 -2.45 12.71
C GLN A 25 -0.36 -2.79 11.93
N VAL A 26 0.78 -2.25 12.37
CA VAL A 26 2.09 -2.50 11.77
C VAL A 26 3.01 -3.10 12.83
N LEU A 27 3.49 -4.30 12.56
CA LEU A 27 4.44 -5.04 13.40
C LEU A 27 5.67 -5.35 12.55
N HIS A 28 6.86 -5.41 13.14
CA HIS A 28 8.04 -5.92 12.44
C HIS A 28 8.19 -7.42 12.72
N ASN A 29 8.53 -8.21 11.69
CA ASN A 29 8.86 -9.65 11.77
C ASN A 29 7.74 -10.63 12.16
N GLU A 30 6.54 -10.17 12.49
CA GLU A 30 5.38 -11.05 12.71
C GLU A 30 4.61 -11.29 11.41
N GLY A 31 5.10 -12.25 10.60
CA GLY A 31 4.34 -13.11 9.66
C GLY A 31 3.39 -12.55 8.60
N SER A 32 2.60 -11.51 8.85
CA SER A 32 1.52 -11.08 7.97
C SER A 32 1.18 -9.62 8.16
N TRP A 33 1.81 -8.77 7.36
CA TRP A 33 1.26 -7.48 6.97
C TRP A 33 1.40 -7.45 5.47
N GLU A 34 0.37 -7.97 4.81
CA GLU A 34 0.16 -7.64 3.41
C GLU A 34 -0.22 -6.16 3.36
N PRO A 35 0.52 -5.33 2.60
CA PRO A 35 0.13 -3.95 2.40
C PRO A 35 -1.32 -3.92 1.91
N GLN A 36 -2.14 -3.18 2.63
CA GLN A 36 -3.54 -2.98 2.29
C GLN A 36 -3.83 -1.49 2.27
N TYR A 37 -4.62 -1.06 1.30
CA TYR A 37 -5.11 0.30 1.21
C TYR A 37 -6.63 0.24 1.12
N ALA A 38 -7.32 1.00 1.98
CA ALA A 38 -8.79 0.97 2.07
C ALA A 38 -9.39 -0.44 2.24
N GLY A 39 -8.67 -1.37 2.88
CA GLY A 39 -9.12 -2.76 3.08
C GLY A 39 -8.95 -3.67 1.84
N MET A 40 -8.36 -3.17 0.76
CA MET A 40 -7.98 -3.97 -0.40
C MET A 40 -6.58 -4.52 -0.21
N THR A 41 -6.40 -5.81 -0.48
CA THR A 41 -5.08 -6.41 -0.59
C THR A 41 -4.36 -5.85 -1.80
N LEU A 42 -3.03 -5.92 -1.75
CA LEU A 42 -2.19 -5.48 -2.83
C LEU A 42 -2.52 -6.12 -4.19
N ASP A 43 -2.87 -7.41 -4.19
CA ASP A 43 -3.28 -8.13 -5.42
C ASP A 43 -4.55 -7.55 -6.05
N LYS A 44 -5.51 -7.10 -5.22
CA LYS A 44 -6.73 -6.45 -5.68
C LYS A 44 -6.44 -5.06 -6.24
N LEU A 45 -5.62 -4.27 -5.54
CA LEU A 45 -5.15 -2.98 -6.05
C LEU A 45 -4.43 -3.17 -7.38
N GLU A 46 -3.58 -4.19 -7.51
CA GLU A 46 -2.86 -4.53 -8.75
C GLU A 46 -3.80 -4.95 -9.89
N GLN A 47 -5.00 -5.45 -9.58
CA GLN A 47 -6.01 -5.83 -10.56
C GLN A 47 -6.84 -4.61 -10.99
N GLU A 48 -7.22 -3.75 -10.05
CA GLU A 48 -7.99 -2.53 -10.33
C GLU A 48 -7.14 -1.47 -11.04
N ASP A 49 -5.90 -1.27 -10.58
CA ASP A 49 -4.96 -0.26 -11.10
C ASP A 49 -4.09 -0.77 -12.26
N GLY A 50 -4.23 -2.06 -12.64
CA GLY A 50 -3.41 -2.73 -13.66
C GLY A 50 -3.56 -2.16 -15.08
N CYS A 51 -4.54 -1.27 -15.30
CA CYS A 51 -4.76 -0.55 -16.56
C CYS A 51 -4.16 0.87 -16.57
N THR A 52 -3.31 1.23 -15.61
CA THR A 52 -2.67 2.55 -15.61
C THR A 52 -1.68 2.71 -16.76
N THR A 53 -1.61 3.93 -17.31
CA THR A 53 -0.63 4.33 -18.34
C THR A 53 0.67 4.89 -17.74
N LEU A 54 0.68 5.19 -16.45
CA LEU A 54 1.84 5.73 -15.73
C LEU A 54 1.94 5.11 -14.34
N LEU A 55 3.12 4.57 -14.02
CA LEU A 55 3.48 4.13 -12.67
C LEU A 55 4.62 5.00 -12.14
N LEU A 56 4.37 5.66 -11.01
CA LEU A 56 5.37 6.43 -10.28
C LEU A 56 5.84 5.63 -9.07
N VAL A 57 7.14 5.35 -9.01
CA VAL A 57 7.79 4.73 -7.85
C VAL A 57 8.68 5.77 -7.19
N ILE A 58 8.27 6.26 -6.03
CA ILE A 58 8.84 7.48 -5.42
C ILE A 58 9.41 7.17 -4.03
N GLY A 59 10.61 7.69 -3.74
CA GLY A 59 11.14 7.79 -2.37
C GLY A 59 11.33 6.44 -1.67
N THR A 60 11.63 5.38 -2.43
CA THR A 60 11.78 4.02 -1.90
C THR A 60 13.03 3.34 -2.43
N SER A 61 13.84 2.80 -1.52
CA SER A 61 15.02 2.01 -1.87
C SER A 61 14.71 0.63 -2.49
N ILE A 62 13.44 0.18 -2.42
CA ILE A 62 12.96 -1.13 -2.91
C ILE A 62 13.83 -2.32 -2.44
N ARG A 63 14.40 -2.22 -1.23
CA ARG A 63 15.34 -3.23 -0.70
C ARG A 63 14.66 -4.50 -0.20
N THR A 64 13.38 -4.44 0.18
CA THR A 64 12.65 -5.61 0.69
C THR A 64 12.17 -6.49 -0.46
N ASP A 65 12.23 -7.81 -0.28
CA ASP A 65 11.83 -8.79 -1.31
C ASP A 65 10.36 -8.60 -1.74
N ARG A 66 9.47 -8.32 -0.78
CA ARG A 66 8.05 -8.08 -1.07
C ARG A 66 7.82 -6.81 -1.89
N ALA A 67 8.43 -5.68 -1.52
CA ALA A 67 8.30 -4.44 -2.29
C ALA A 67 8.88 -4.61 -3.69
N ALA A 68 10.02 -5.31 -3.82
CA ALA A 68 10.62 -5.58 -5.11
C ALA A 68 9.74 -6.44 -6.01
N LYS A 69 9.09 -7.48 -5.47
CA LYS A 69 8.14 -8.33 -6.22
C LYS A 69 6.94 -7.52 -6.71
N LEU A 70 6.35 -6.69 -5.85
CA LEU A 70 5.24 -5.81 -6.20
C LEU A 70 5.59 -4.89 -7.38
N VAL A 71 6.66 -4.10 -7.22
CA VAL A 71 7.05 -3.10 -8.22
C VAL A 71 7.31 -3.78 -9.58
N ARG A 72 7.94 -4.95 -9.58
CA ARG A 72 8.17 -5.72 -10.81
C ARG A 72 6.87 -6.22 -11.45
N SER A 73 5.89 -6.62 -10.65
CA SER A 73 4.58 -7.08 -11.15
C SER A 73 3.82 -5.94 -11.81
N LEU A 74 3.73 -4.81 -11.11
CA LEU A 74 3.08 -3.59 -11.61
C LEU A 74 3.75 -3.06 -12.87
N ALA A 75 5.08 -2.94 -12.89
CA ALA A 75 5.82 -2.45 -14.05
C ALA A 75 5.53 -3.29 -15.30
N LYS A 76 5.54 -4.63 -15.17
CA LYS A 76 5.19 -5.53 -16.28
C LYS A 76 3.77 -5.32 -16.79
N LYS A 77 2.80 -5.08 -15.89
CA LYS A 77 1.41 -4.80 -16.28
C LYS A 77 1.28 -3.48 -17.04
N VAL A 78 1.91 -2.42 -16.53
CA VAL A 78 1.93 -1.11 -17.17
C VAL A 78 2.58 -1.17 -18.54
N HIS A 79 3.74 -1.81 -18.67
CA HIS A 79 4.40 -2.03 -19.97
C HIS A 79 3.55 -2.86 -20.93
N LYS A 80 2.85 -3.89 -20.44
CA LYS A 80 1.91 -4.67 -21.26
C LYS A 80 0.75 -3.81 -21.79
N GLY A 81 0.33 -2.80 -21.02
CA GLY A 81 -0.64 -1.80 -21.44
C GLY A 81 -0.08 -0.67 -22.32
N GLY A 82 1.23 -0.68 -22.63
CA GLY A 82 1.90 0.40 -23.38
C GLY A 82 2.17 1.66 -22.56
N GLY A 83 2.06 1.58 -21.23
CA GLY A 83 2.35 2.67 -20.31
C GLY A 83 3.84 2.82 -19.98
N VAL A 84 4.15 3.80 -19.13
CA VAL A 84 5.51 4.18 -18.74
C VAL A 84 5.69 4.05 -17.23
N VAL A 85 6.88 3.62 -16.80
CA VAL A 85 7.26 3.45 -15.40
C VAL A 85 8.43 4.38 -15.07
N VAL A 86 8.24 5.24 -14.08
CA VAL A 86 9.22 6.26 -13.66
C VAL A 86 9.61 6.04 -12.21
N TYR A 87 10.92 6.01 -11.96
CA TYR A 87 11.49 5.98 -10.61
C TYR A 87 12.01 7.36 -10.22
N ILE A 88 11.71 7.81 -9.00
CA ILE A 88 12.10 9.13 -8.50
C ILE A 88 12.67 8.98 -7.09
N ASP A 89 13.96 9.23 -6.94
CA ASP A 89 14.62 9.22 -5.64
C ASP A 89 15.96 9.97 -5.70
N ARG A 90 16.57 10.25 -4.54
CA ARG A 90 17.92 10.83 -4.45
C ARG A 90 19.00 9.84 -4.91
N ALA A 91 18.75 8.55 -4.71
CA ALA A 91 19.61 7.46 -5.16
C ALA A 91 19.12 6.89 -6.49
N THR A 92 20.05 6.39 -7.30
CA THR A 92 19.71 5.62 -8.51
C THR A 92 19.69 4.13 -8.21
N LEU A 93 18.86 3.38 -8.94
CA LEU A 93 18.82 1.93 -8.83
C LEU A 93 19.82 1.29 -9.79
N PRO A 94 20.49 0.18 -9.41
CA PRO A 94 21.42 -0.52 -10.30
C PRO A 94 20.73 -1.01 -11.58
N GLU A 95 21.21 -0.54 -12.74
CA GLU A 95 20.63 -0.86 -14.06
C GLU A 95 20.53 -2.36 -14.32
N GLY A 96 21.56 -3.14 -13.98
CA GLY A 96 21.56 -4.59 -14.20
C GLY A 96 20.43 -5.34 -13.49
N LYS A 97 19.85 -4.76 -12.43
CA LYS A 97 18.72 -5.36 -11.69
C LYS A 97 17.37 -4.74 -12.07
N TRP A 98 17.35 -3.48 -12.48
CA TRP A 98 16.14 -2.66 -12.56
C TRP A 98 15.87 -2.03 -13.92
N GLY A 99 16.84 -2.03 -14.84
CA GLY A 99 16.73 -1.35 -16.13
C GLY A 99 15.63 -1.89 -17.04
N ALA A 100 15.20 -3.14 -16.86
CA ALA A 100 14.07 -3.71 -17.61
C ALA A 100 12.69 -3.29 -17.06
N TYR A 101 12.64 -2.60 -15.91
CA TYR A 101 11.39 -2.26 -15.22
C TYR A 101 11.10 -0.76 -15.17
N PHE A 102 12.11 0.09 -15.38
CA PHE A 102 11.97 1.54 -15.34
C PHE A 102 12.43 2.14 -16.66
N ASP A 103 11.56 2.94 -17.26
CA ASP A 103 11.86 3.65 -18.51
C ASP A 103 12.65 4.93 -18.22
N VAL A 104 12.37 5.56 -17.07
CA VAL A 104 13.04 6.79 -16.61
C VAL A 104 13.38 6.65 -15.13
N GLN A 105 14.62 7.04 -14.77
CA GLN A 105 15.04 7.22 -13.39
C GLN A 105 15.44 8.68 -13.18
N LEU A 106 14.68 9.41 -12.36
CA LEU A 106 14.95 10.79 -12.00
C LEU A 106 15.71 10.83 -10.68
N GLN A 107 16.99 11.20 -10.74
CA GLN A 107 17.82 11.38 -9.56
C GLN A 107 17.61 12.80 -8.98
N THR A 108 16.71 12.94 -8.01
CA THR A 108 16.34 14.24 -7.45
C THR A 108 15.75 14.10 -6.05
N GLU A 109 15.70 15.20 -5.30
CA GLU A 109 14.93 15.24 -4.07
C GLU A 109 13.43 15.24 -4.39
N VAL A 110 12.67 14.37 -3.73
CA VAL A 110 11.22 14.19 -3.97
C VAL A 110 10.46 15.51 -3.80
N ASP A 111 10.70 16.25 -2.73
CA ASP A 111 10.02 17.52 -2.47
C ASP A 111 10.29 18.56 -3.58
N LYS A 112 11.55 18.64 -4.04
CA LYS A 112 11.93 19.52 -5.16
C LYS A 112 11.20 19.11 -6.44
N TRP A 113 11.17 17.81 -6.74
CA TRP A 113 10.47 17.29 -7.90
C TRP A 113 8.97 17.58 -7.83
N VAL A 114 8.32 17.40 -6.69
CA VAL A 114 6.89 17.71 -6.52
C VAL A 114 6.64 19.20 -6.74
N LEU A 115 7.46 20.09 -6.17
CA LEU A 115 7.32 21.54 -6.35
C LEU A 115 7.45 21.94 -7.83
N ASP A 116 8.44 21.38 -8.53
CA ASP A 116 8.62 21.66 -9.96
C ASP A 116 7.48 21.06 -10.79
N ALA A 117 7.07 19.82 -10.53
CA ALA A 117 5.95 19.18 -11.22
C ALA A 117 4.63 19.95 -11.01
N PHE A 118 4.35 20.39 -9.79
CA PHE A 118 3.14 21.14 -9.44
C PHE A 118 3.03 22.45 -10.22
N ARG A 119 4.15 23.17 -10.42
CA ARG A 119 4.19 24.41 -11.22
C ARG A 119 3.78 24.18 -12.68
N HIS A 120 4.13 23.03 -13.25
CA HIS A 120 3.81 22.69 -14.63
C HIS A 120 2.42 22.09 -14.80
N LEU A 121 1.84 21.50 -13.74
CA LEU A 121 0.48 20.94 -13.76
C LEU A 121 -0.60 21.98 -13.42
N SER A 122 -0.22 23.09 -12.80
CA SER A 122 -1.13 24.19 -12.43
C SER A 122 -1.17 25.32 -13.48
N ALA A 123 -0.46 25.16 -14.59
CA ALA A 123 -0.41 26.09 -15.73
C ALA A 123 -1.29 25.57 -16.88
#